data_AF-A0A9D7HCA3-F1
#
_entry.id   AF-A0A9D7HCA3-F1
#
_cell.length_a   1.000
_cell.length_b   1.000
_cell.length_c   1.000
_cell.angle_alpha   90.00
_cell.angle_beta   90.00
_cell.angle_gamma   90.00
#
_symmetry.space_group_name_H-M   'P 1'
#
loop_
_entity.id
_entity.type
_entity.pdbx_description
1 polymer ?
#
loop_
_entity_poly.entity_id
_entity_poly.type
_entity_poly.pdbx_seq_one_letter_code
_entity_poly.pdbx_strand_id
1 'polypeptide(L)'
;MRLDRLIFFFLSGLLSIGVARSQSPAALEKLHQRHGTEVVEEMRVNTHYKYVGSLLYYSSSFLVNENGQVRPPMEEEIAAVDLGQYDPVRSNTERVDVRDAVLGKELVLLGRDEFEQLVLTNLDDSDRAAFLAYKATATRTIQAKQP
;
A
#
# COMPACT_ATOMS: atom_id res chain seq x y z
N MET A 1 -51.06 10.33 21.74
CA MET A 1 -50.14 9.52 22.56
C MET A 1 -49.97 8.17 21.88
N ARG A 2 -48.73 7.72 21.67
CA ARG A 2 -48.27 6.45 21.05
C ARG A 2 -48.37 6.40 19.52
N LEU A 3 -47.32 6.65 18.72
CA LEU A 3 -45.94 6.10 18.60
C LEU A 3 -45.89 4.86 17.67
N ASP A 4 -46.07 5.08 16.37
CA ASP A 4 -45.73 4.08 15.35
C ASP A 4 -44.28 4.30 14.90
N ARG A 5 -43.41 3.44 15.43
CA ARG A 5 -41.98 3.38 15.19
C ARG A 5 -41.72 2.85 13.78
N LEU A 6 -41.31 3.73 12.87
CA LEU A 6 -40.58 3.34 11.67
C LEU A 6 -39.19 2.83 12.12
N ILE A 7 -38.99 1.52 12.08
CA ILE A 7 -37.66 0.92 12.27
C ILE A 7 -36.93 1.05 10.94
N PHE A 8 -36.18 2.13 10.78
CA PHE A 8 -35.09 2.21 9.80
C PHE A 8 -33.96 1.33 10.30
N PHE A 9 -33.87 0.11 9.78
CA PHE A 9 -32.63 -0.68 9.81
C PHE A 9 -31.63 0.00 8.86
N PHE A 10 -30.93 1.02 9.35
CA PHE A 10 -29.67 1.43 8.72
C PHE A 10 -28.63 0.38 9.10
N LEU A 11 -28.48 -0.58 8.19
CA LEU A 11 -27.41 -1.56 8.15
C LEU A 11 -26.10 -0.82 7.84
N SER A 12 -25.58 -0.06 8.80
CA SER A 12 -24.27 0.60 8.72
C SER A 12 -23.16 -0.40 8.98
N GLY A 13 -23.14 -1.50 8.22
CA GLY A 13 -22.02 -2.43 8.14
C GLY A 13 -21.01 -1.93 7.11
N LEU A 14 -20.55 -0.69 7.26
CA LEU A 14 -19.36 -0.23 6.56
C LEU A 14 -18.18 -0.93 7.24
N LEU A 15 -17.73 -2.01 6.60
CA LEU A 15 -16.39 -2.55 6.80
C LEU A 15 -15.43 -1.37 6.90
N SER A 16 -14.78 -1.21 8.05
CA SER A 16 -13.62 -0.34 8.21
C SER A 16 -12.53 -0.85 7.29
N ILE A 17 -12.54 -0.37 6.05
CA ILE A 17 -11.44 -0.54 5.10
C ILE A 17 -10.22 0.04 5.80
N GLY A 18 -9.21 -0.81 6.00
CA GLY A 18 -8.01 -0.50 6.77
C GLY A 18 -7.47 0.87 6.38
N VAL A 19 -7.30 1.74 7.38
CA VAL A 19 -6.67 3.05 7.18
C VAL A 19 -5.26 2.77 6.67
N ALA A 20 -5.03 3.04 5.39
CA ALA A 20 -3.73 2.94 4.78
C ALA A 20 -2.75 3.79 5.60
N ARG A 21 -1.74 3.16 6.19
CA ARG A 21 -0.82 3.86 7.10
C ARG A 21 0.31 4.48 6.31
N SER A 22 0.05 5.63 5.70
CA SER A 22 1.11 6.49 5.15
C SER A 22 2.00 7.11 6.25
N GLN A 23 1.77 6.81 7.53
CA GLN A 23 2.52 7.33 8.69
C GLN A 23 3.21 6.22 9.53
N SER A 24 3.40 5.01 8.99
CA SER A 24 4.07 3.92 9.73
C SER A 24 5.56 4.25 9.99
N PRO A 25 6.02 4.25 11.26
CA PRO A 25 7.43 4.44 11.59
C PRO A 25 8.33 3.35 10.99
N ALA A 26 7.90 2.09 11.01
CA ALA A 26 8.67 0.99 10.45
C ALA A 26 8.83 1.12 8.92
N ALA A 27 7.77 1.57 8.22
CA ALA A 27 7.85 1.85 6.79
C ALA A 27 8.79 3.01 6.47
N LEU A 28 8.77 4.08 7.27
CA LEU A 28 9.69 5.20 7.13
C LEU A 28 11.14 4.77 7.38
N GLU A 29 11.37 3.94 8.41
CA GLU A 29 12.69 3.39 8.68
C GLU A 29 13.21 2.56 7.50
N LYS A 30 12.38 1.66 6.94
CA LYS A 30 12.75 0.90 5.73
C LYS A 30 13.06 1.81 4.55
N LEU A 31 12.28 2.88 4.38
CA LEU A 31 12.51 3.85 3.32
C LEU A 31 13.87 4.54 3.48
N HIS A 32 14.21 4.96 4.70
CA HIS A 32 15.52 5.52 5.04
C HIS A 32 16.66 4.52 4.85
N GLN A 33 16.48 3.26 5.26
CA GLN A 33 17.47 2.21 5.06
C GLN A 33 17.75 1.96 3.57
N ARG A 34 16.73 2.06 2.71
CA ARG A 34 16.87 1.82 1.27
C ARG A 34 17.47 2.99 0.50
N HIS A 35 17.09 4.22 0.83
CA HIS A 35 17.42 5.40 0.02
C HIS A 35 18.38 6.38 0.70
N GLY A 36 18.54 6.30 2.02
CA GLY A 36 19.25 7.30 2.83
C GLY A 36 18.37 8.51 3.16
N THR A 37 18.70 9.20 4.25
CA THR A 37 17.89 10.32 4.79
C THR A 37 17.71 11.47 3.80
N GLU A 38 18.77 11.88 3.13
CA GLU A 38 18.74 13.01 2.20
C GLU A 38 17.77 12.76 1.03
N VAL A 39 17.81 11.55 0.45
CA VAL A 39 16.93 11.18 -0.67
C VAL A 39 15.47 11.07 -0.20
N VAL A 40 15.23 10.58 1.01
CA VAL A 40 13.88 10.52 1.57
C VAL A 40 13.30 11.93 1.77
N GLU A 41 14.09 12.86 2.29
CA GLU A 41 13.67 14.25 2.42
C GLU A 41 13.44 14.92 1.06
N GLU A 42 14.32 14.67 0.08
CA GLU A 42 14.12 15.14 -1.29
C GLU A 42 12.81 14.61 -1.87
N MET A 43 12.52 13.31 -1.71
CA MET A 43 11.26 12.73 -2.16
C MET A 43 10.07 13.39 -1.48
N ARG A 44 10.15 13.62 -0.17
CA ARG A 44 9.08 14.24 0.62
C ARG A 44 8.76 15.66 0.14
N VAL A 45 9.78 16.44 -0.23
CA VAL A 45 9.62 17.84 -0.61
C VAL A 45 9.31 18.01 -2.10
N ASN A 46 10.00 17.27 -2.97
CA ASN A 46 10.00 17.53 -4.42
C ASN A 46 9.18 16.52 -5.24
N THR A 47 8.98 15.31 -4.72
CA THR A 47 8.20 14.27 -5.41
C THR A 47 7.32 13.53 -4.41
N HIS A 48 6.44 14.26 -3.73
CA HIS A 48 5.68 13.75 -2.59
C HIS A 48 4.86 12.48 -2.94
N TYR A 49 4.32 12.39 -4.15
CA TYR A 49 3.72 11.14 -4.64
C TYR A 49 4.63 9.89 -4.58
N LYS A 50 5.95 10.02 -4.83
CA LYS A 50 6.91 8.91 -4.68
C LYS A 50 7.15 8.58 -3.22
N TYR A 51 7.23 9.59 -2.37
CA TYR A 51 7.37 9.42 -0.93
C TYR A 51 6.18 8.65 -0.34
N VAL A 52 4.95 9.11 -0.59
CA VAL A 52 3.73 8.44 -0.12
C VAL A 52 3.60 7.04 -0.70
N GLY A 53 3.83 6.88 -2.01
CA GLY A 53 3.78 5.56 -2.65
C GLY A 53 4.77 4.57 -2.03
N SER A 54 5.98 5.02 -1.70
CA SER A 54 6.99 4.14 -1.10
C SER A 54 6.67 3.77 0.34
N LEU A 55 6.09 4.70 1.13
CA LEU A 55 5.61 4.38 2.47
C LEU A 55 4.47 3.35 2.43
N LEU A 56 3.50 3.54 1.53
CA LEU A 56 2.41 2.60 1.34
C LEU A 56 2.89 1.23 0.84
N TYR A 57 3.95 1.21 0.02
CA TYR A 57 4.56 -0.05 -0.42
C TYR A 57 5.00 -0.86 0.80
N TYR A 58 5.70 -0.26 1.75
CA TYR A 58 6.16 -0.96 2.94
C TYR A 58 5.06 -1.26 3.96
N SER A 59 4.11 -0.33 4.17
CA SER A 59 3.12 -0.48 5.25
C SER A 59 1.84 -1.20 4.85
N SER A 60 1.48 -1.18 3.57
CA SER A 60 0.11 -1.46 3.13
C SER A 60 0.00 -2.26 1.83
N SER A 61 1.12 -2.64 1.19
CA SER A 61 1.09 -3.48 -0.03
C SER A 61 0.95 -4.98 0.25
N PHE A 62 0.75 -5.35 1.51
CA PHE A 62 0.52 -6.72 1.94
C PHE A 62 -0.42 -6.74 3.15
N LEU A 63 -1.05 -7.88 3.37
CA LEU A 63 -1.87 -8.19 4.54
C LEU A 63 -1.29 -9.43 5.21
N VAL A 64 -1.61 -9.63 6.49
CA VAL A 64 -1.22 -10.82 7.24
C VAL A 64 -2.44 -11.73 7.38
N ASN A 65 -2.28 -12.99 7.02
CA ASN A 65 -3.25 -14.04 7.30
C ASN A 65 -2.86 -14.72 8.62
N GLU A 66 -3.69 -14.52 9.64
CA GLU A 66 -3.50 -15.08 10.98
C GLU A 66 -4.72 -15.92 11.33
N ASN A 67 -4.55 -17.24 11.37
CA ASN A 67 -5.62 -18.20 11.66
C ASN A 67 -6.83 -18.09 10.70
N GLY A 68 -6.57 -17.82 9.41
CA GLY A 68 -7.61 -17.67 8.39
C GLY A 68 -8.27 -16.28 8.37
N GLN A 69 -7.82 -15.35 9.21
CA GLN A 69 -8.28 -13.96 9.19
C GLN A 69 -7.22 -13.07 8.52
N VAL A 70 -7.64 -12.37 7.48
CA VAL A 70 -6.81 -11.39 6.78
C VAL A 70 -6.94 -10.03 7.45
N ARG A 71 -5.83 -9.46 7.88
CA ARG A 71 -5.77 -8.15 8.55
C ARG A 71 -4.59 -7.30 8.05
N PRO A 72 -4.62 -5.97 8.26
CA PRO A 72 -3.45 -5.14 8.07
C PRO A 72 -2.27 -5.60 8.94
N PRO A 73 -1.02 -5.38 8.49
CA PRO A 73 0.16 -5.71 9.27
C PRO A 73 0.34 -4.76 10.47
N MET A 74 0.94 -5.27 11.54
CA MET A 74 1.39 -4.50 12.70
C MET A 74 2.78 -3.91 12.44
N GLU A 75 3.22 -2.94 13.25
CA GLU A 75 4.51 -2.26 13.03
C GLU A 75 5.69 -3.23 13.12
N GLU A 76 5.63 -4.22 14.01
CA GLU A 76 6.69 -5.24 14.14
C GLU A 76 6.75 -6.15 12.91
N GLU A 77 5.59 -6.44 12.30
CA GLU A 77 5.49 -7.23 11.07
C GLU A 77 5.99 -6.43 9.87
N ILE A 78 5.63 -5.15 9.79
CA ILE A 78 6.17 -4.21 8.80
C ILE A 78 7.69 -4.14 8.96
N ALA A 79 8.22 -4.01 10.17
CA ALA A 79 9.67 -3.90 10.40
C ALA A 79 10.42 -5.16 9.93
N ALA A 80 9.88 -6.35 10.22
CA ALA A 80 10.55 -7.62 9.96
C ALA A 80 10.45 -8.11 8.50
N VAL A 81 9.35 -7.82 7.79
CA VAL A 81 9.16 -8.33 6.43
C VAL A 81 10.14 -7.71 5.43
N ASP A 82 10.74 -8.50 4.56
CA ASP A 82 11.43 -8.01 3.36
C ASP A 82 10.53 -8.21 2.14
N LEU A 83 9.76 -7.18 1.77
CA LEU A 83 8.84 -7.25 0.64
C LEU A 83 9.54 -7.35 -0.72
N GLY A 84 10.80 -6.93 -0.82
CA GLY A 84 11.53 -6.92 -2.08
C GLY A 84 11.73 -8.34 -2.65
N GLN A 85 11.83 -9.34 -1.78
CA GLN A 85 11.95 -10.74 -2.19
C GLN A 85 10.70 -11.27 -2.91
N TYR A 86 9.54 -10.62 -2.72
CA TYR A 86 8.26 -11.04 -3.28
C TYR A 86 7.85 -10.28 -4.54
N ASP A 87 8.60 -9.25 -4.94
CA ASP A 87 8.30 -8.49 -6.16
C ASP A 87 8.18 -9.36 -7.44
N PRO A 88 8.99 -10.43 -7.63
CA PRO A 88 8.86 -11.29 -8.81
C PRO A 88 7.56 -12.11 -8.87
N VAL A 89 6.93 -12.38 -7.72
CA VAL A 89 5.71 -13.21 -7.66
C VAL A 89 4.43 -12.37 -7.61
N ARG A 90 4.53 -11.04 -7.48
CA ARG A 90 3.35 -10.17 -7.48
C ARG A 90 2.66 -10.18 -8.84
N SER A 91 1.37 -10.54 -8.83
CA SER A 91 0.49 -10.42 -9.98
C SER A 91 0.11 -8.95 -10.24
N ASN A 92 -0.23 -8.63 -11.49
CA ASN A 92 -0.77 -7.32 -11.83
C ASN A 92 -2.16 -7.12 -11.22
N THR A 93 -3.02 -8.13 -11.34
CA THR A 93 -4.46 -8.01 -11.06
C THR A 93 -4.92 -8.78 -9.84
N GLU A 94 -4.16 -9.78 -9.41
CA GLU A 94 -4.59 -10.71 -8.36
C GLU A 94 -3.78 -10.54 -7.08
N ARG A 95 -4.41 -10.85 -5.95
CA ARG A 95 -3.70 -11.03 -4.70
C ARG A 95 -2.97 -12.37 -4.71
N VAL A 96 -1.79 -12.42 -4.10
CA VAL A 96 -0.94 -13.62 -4.08
C VAL A 96 -0.59 -13.97 -2.64
N ASP A 97 -0.93 -15.19 -2.24
CA ASP A 97 -0.58 -15.72 -0.92
C ASP A 97 0.87 -16.24 -0.94
N VAL A 98 1.67 -15.81 0.03
CA VAL A 98 3.05 -16.26 0.22
C VAL A 98 3.30 -16.60 1.67
N ARG A 99 4.17 -17.56 1.93
CA ARG A 99 4.61 -17.87 3.29
C ARG A 99 5.90 -17.12 3.59
N ASP A 100 5.86 -16.21 4.56
CA ASP A 100 7.04 -15.50 5.02
C ASP A 100 7.77 -16.31 6.09
N ALA A 101 9.05 -16.61 5.83
CA ALA A 101 9.86 -17.44 6.71
C ALA A 101 10.32 -16.72 7.97
N VAL A 102 10.45 -15.39 7.94
CA VAL A 102 10.92 -14.57 9.07
C VAL A 102 9.78 -14.38 10.07
N LEU A 103 8.59 -14.07 9.58
CA LEU A 103 7.39 -13.90 10.38
C LEU A 103 6.77 -15.24 10.79
N GLY A 104 7.02 -16.31 10.02
CA GLY A 104 6.35 -17.59 10.20
C GLY A 104 4.85 -17.53 9.88
N LYS A 105 4.42 -16.54 9.10
CA LYS A 105 3.02 -16.25 8.76
C LYS A 105 2.79 -16.32 7.26
N GLU A 106 1.53 -16.49 6.88
CA GLU A 106 1.10 -16.30 5.50
C GLU A 106 0.78 -14.82 5.27
N LEU A 107 1.29 -14.27 4.18
CA LEU A 107 1.05 -12.90 3.74
C LEU A 107 0.22 -12.92 2.47
N VAL A 108 -0.71 -11.99 2.36
CA VAL A 108 -1.48 -11.74 1.15
C VAL A 108 -0.90 -10.50 0.48
N LEU A 109 -0.17 -10.67 -0.61
CA LEU A 109 0.40 -9.57 -1.38
C LEU A 109 -0.70 -8.93 -2.23
N LEU A 110 -0.83 -7.60 -2.17
CA LEU A 110 -1.74 -6.90 -3.07
C LEU A 110 -1.22 -6.99 -4.52
N GLY A 111 -2.16 -7.12 -5.45
CA GLY A 111 -1.87 -6.97 -6.88
C GLY A 111 -1.39 -5.54 -7.18
N ARG A 112 -0.64 -5.36 -8.27
CA ARG A 112 -0.09 -4.05 -8.64
C ARG A 112 -1.18 -3.01 -8.88
N ASP A 113 -2.29 -3.40 -9.52
CA ASP A 113 -3.41 -2.50 -9.80
C ASP A 113 -4.12 -2.09 -8.51
N GLU A 114 -4.32 -3.03 -7.58
CA GLU A 114 -4.91 -2.75 -6.28
C GLU A 114 -4.03 -1.80 -5.45
N PHE A 115 -2.72 -2.04 -5.45
CA PHE A 115 -1.76 -1.14 -4.81
C PHE A 115 -1.74 0.25 -5.45
N GLU A 116 -1.84 0.35 -6.77
CA GLU A 116 -1.94 1.65 -7.44
C GLU A 116 -3.20 2.41 -7.02
N GLN A 117 -4.36 1.75 -6.94
CA GLN A 117 -5.59 2.38 -6.44
C GLN A 117 -5.43 2.85 -5.00
N LEU A 118 -4.75 2.07 -4.15
CA LEU A 118 -4.41 2.48 -2.79
C LEU A 118 -3.57 3.76 -2.78
N VAL A 119 -2.53 3.84 -3.61
CA VAL A 119 -1.71 5.05 -3.74
C VAL A 119 -2.56 6.23 -4.20
N LEU A 120 -3.29 6.10 -5.31
CA LEU A 120 -4.11 7.18 -5.87
C LEU A 120 -5.12 7.74 -4.85
N THR A 121 -5.72 6.88 -4.02
CA THR A 121 -6.67 7.27 -2.97
C THR A 121 -6.02 8.05 -1.83
N ASN A 122 -4.72 7.89 -1.61
CA ASN A 122 -3.96 8.56 -0.54
C ASN A 122 -3.20 9.81 -1.02
N LEU A 123 -3.25 10.12 -2.32
CA LEU A 123 -2.68 11.35 -2.87
C LEU A 123 -3.76 12.42 -2.99
N ASP A 124 -3.35 13.67 -2.74
CA ASP A 124 -4.13 14.83 -3.15
C ASP A 124 -4.18 14.95 -4.69
N ASP A 125 -5.03 15.84 -5.20
CA ASP A 125 -5.25 15.97 -6.64
C ASP A 125 -3.97 16.35 -7.42
N SER A 126 -3.11 17.17 -6.82
CA SER A 126 -1.87 17.62 -7.44
C SER A 126 -0.87 16.46 -7.55
N ASP A 127 -0.65 15.73 -6.45
CA ASP A 127 0.21 14.56 -6.42
C ASP A 127 -0.32 13.43 -7.28
N ARG A 128 -1.65 13.26 -7.34
CA ARG A 128 -2.29 12.28 -8.22
C ARG A 128 -1.99 12.58 -9.68
N ALA A 129 -2.11 13.85 -10.10
CA ALA A 129 -1.76 14.27 -11.46
C ALA A 129 -0.26 14.03 -11.75
N ALA A 130 0.62 14.36 -10.79
CA ALA A 130 2.06 14.13 -10.91
C ALA A 130 2.41 12.64 -11.03
N PHE A 131 1.78 11.77 -10.22
CA PHE A 131 1.94 10.33 -10.28
C PHE A 131 1.54 9.75 -11.65
N LEU A 132 0.37 10.16 -12.17
CA LEU A 132 -0.12 9.68 -13.47
C LEU A 132 0.78 10.15 -14.61
N ALA A 133 1.28 11.40 -14.57
CA ALA A 133 2.23 11.91 -15.55
C ALA A 133 3.58 11.17 -15.51
N TYR A 134 4.08 10.88 -14.31
CA TYR A 134 5.28 10.07 -14.11
C TYR A 134 5.11 8.66 -14.69
N LYS A 135 4.00 7.97 -14.37
CA LYS A 135 3.70 6.62 -14.89
C LYS A 135 3.62 6.60 -16.42
N ALA A 136 2.95 7.58 -17.03
CA ALA A 136 2.88 7.69 -18.49
C ALA A 136 4.27 7.84 -19.13
N THR A 137 5.16 8.60 -18.49
CA THR A 137 6.54 8.81 -18.96
C THR A 137 7.41 7.56 -18.78
N ALA A 138 7.29 6.88 -17.64
CA ALA A 138 8.00 5.63 -17.36
C ALA A 138 7.60 4.54 -18.36
N THR A 139 6.31 4.42 -18.66
CA THR A 139 5.77 3.46 -19.64
C THR A 139 6.35 3.71 -21.04
N ARG A 140 6.39 4.97 -21.49
CA ARG A 140 7.00 5.34 -22.79
C ARG A 140 8.50 5.02 -22.84
N THR A 141 9.22 5.23 -21.74
CA THR A 141 10.66 4.94 -21.67
C THR A 141 10.96 3.45 -21.77
N ILE A 142 10.10 2.60 -21.21
CA ILE A 142 10.25 1.13 -21.31
C ILE A 142 9.98 0.66 -22.74
N GLN A 143 8.93 1.17 -23.38
CA GLN A 143 8.61 0.84 -24.77
C GLN A 143 9.70 1.30 -25.75
N ALA A 144 10.33 2.46 -25.50
CA ALA A 144 11.44 2.96 -26.33
C ALA A 144 12.75 2.17 -26.17
N LYS A 145 12.88 1.33 -25.14
CA LYS A 145 14.07 0.49 -24.88
C LYS A 145 13.91 -0.95 -25.36
N GLN A 146 12.76 -1.32 -25.91
CA GLN A 146 12.54 -2.61 -26.57
C GLN A 146 12.81 -2.42 -28.08
N PRO A 147 13.87 -3.04 -28.65
CA PRO A 147 14.15 -2.97 -30.08
C PRO A 147 13.12 -3.73 -30.92
#